data_AF-A0A536K6V6-F1
#
_entry.id   AF-A0A536K6V6-F1
#
_cell.length_a   1.000
_cell.length_b   1.000
_cell.length_c   1.000
_cell.angle_alpha   90.00
_cell.angle_beta   90.00
_cell.angle_gamma   90.00
#
_symmetry.space_group_name_H-M   'P 1'
#
loop_
_entity.id
_entity.type
_entity.pdbx_description
1 polymer ?
#
loop_
_entity_poly.entity_id
_entity_poly.type
_entity_poly.pdbx_seq_one_letter_code
_entity_poly.pdbx_strand_id
1 'polypeptide(L)'
;MLAINQPAAGSLVFLQGLLVIALLAHVVVTWRRREASTASWALTLAASVLLLAGITAALWPLAGSPLGAIAVALVMILSAAVLGAATTGMLLGHWYLVTPALTNAPLLRAIGVLLISLVLQALLVPLTLGGLDGSRSIGSALNLSPVLSVLWALGAVILPLIAAGLALPTCRLRSFMSTTGLLYLAMIAILPGQLLGQLLLFVVASA
;
A
#
# COMPACT_ATOMS: atom_id res chain seq x y z
N MET A 1 -6.24 26.18 7.60
CA MET A 1 -6.64 25.81 6.22
C MET A 1 -5.66 24.75 5.74
N LEU A 2 -6.11 23.60 5.24
CA LEU A 2 -5.20 22.54 4.78
C LEU A 2 -4.28 23.07 3.66
N ALA A 3 -2.98 23.08 3.91
CA ALA A 3 -1.96 23.44 2.92
C ALA A 3 -1.79 22.26 1.94
N ILE A 4 -2.65 22.20 0.93
CA ILE A 4 -2.55 21.23 -0.17
C ILE A 4 -2.07 21.96 -1.42
N ASN A 5 -1.14 21.33 -2.15
CA ASN A 5 -0.66 21.86 -3.42
C ASN A 5 -1.72 21.67 -4.51
N GLN A 6 -2.57 22.69 -4.70
CA GLN A 6 -3.72 22.68 -5.61
C GLN A 6 -3.40 22.29 -7.06
N PRO A 7 -2.35 22.80 -7.74
CA PRO A 7 -2.05 22.38 -9.09
C PRO A 7 -1.64 20.90 -9.17
N ALA A 8 -0.89 20.40 -8.19
CA ALA A 8 -0.56 18.97 -8.11
C ALA A 8 -1.83 18.13 -7.89
N ALA A 9 -2.71 18.54 -6.97
CA ALA A 9 -3.98 17.88 -6.71
C ALA A 9 -4.89 17.83 -7.96
N GLY A 10 -4.98 18.92 -8.72
CA GLY A 10 -5.74 18.98 -9.97
C GLY A 10 -5.21 18.04 -11.05
N SER A 11 -3.91 17.73 -11.05
CA SER A 11 -3.29 16.80 -12.00
C SER A 11 -3.54 15.32 -11.67
N LEU A 12 -3.97 14.98 -10.45
CA LEU A 12 -4.10 13.59 -9.99
C LEU A 12 -5.12 12.79 -10.80
N VAL A 13 -6.25 13.40 -11.17
CA VAL A 13 -7.29 12.73 -11.97
C VAL A 13 -6.74 12.36 -13.35
N PHE A 14 -5.96 13.25 -13.96
CA PHE A 14 -5.31 13.00 -15.23
C PHE A 14 -4.25 11.89 -15.12
N LEU A 15 -3.39 11.95 -14.10
CA LEU A 15 -2.36 10.92 -13.85
C LEU A 15 -2.99 9.55 -13.56
N GLN A 16 -4.11 9.51 -12.85
CA GLN A 16 -4.88 8.29 -12.61
C GLN A 16 -5.47 7.75 -13.92
N GLY A 17 -6.03 8.62 -14.77
CA GLY A 17 -6.49 8.24 -16.11
C GLY A 17 -5.37 7.64 -16.96
N LEU A 18 -4.18 8.25 -16.94
CA LEU A 18 -2.99 7.74 -17.63
C LEU A 18 -2.58 6.35 -17.11
N LEU A 19 -2.59 6.13 -15.80
CA LEU A 19 -2.31 4.82 -15.21
C LEU A 19 -3.33 3.76 -15.66
N VAL A 20 -4.63 4.10 -15.65
CA VAL A 20 -5.69 3.19 -16.11
C VAL A 20 -5.47 2.81 -17.58
N ILE A 21 -5.18 3.79 -18.44
CA ILE A 21 -4.88 3.54 -19.86
C ILE A 21 -3.64 2.66 -20.01
N ALA A 22 -2.58 2.91 -19.25
CA ALA A 22 -1.37 2.10 -19.28
C ALA A 22 -1.63 0.65 -18.84
N LEU A 23 -2.44 0.43 -17.80
CA LEU A 23 -2.86 -0.90 -17.35
C LEU A 23 -3.70 -1.63 -18.41
N LEU A 24 -4.66 -0.94 -19.04
CA LEU A 24 -5.46 -1.51 -20.12
C LEU A 24 -4.59 -1.89 -21.32
N ALA A 25 -3.68 -1.00 -21.73
CA ALA A 25 -2.73 -1.29 -22.80
C ALA A 25 -1.85 -2.51 -22.45
N HIS A 26 -1.40 -2.61 -21.20
CA HIS A 26 -0.64 -3.74 -20.71
C HIS A 26 -1.43 -5.06 -20.81
N VAL A 27 -2.68 -5.08 -20.34
CA VAL A 27 -3.57 -6.25 -20.45
C VAL A 27 -3.78 -6.64 -21.93
N VAL A 28 -4.04 -5.67 -22.81
CA VAL A 28 -4.24 -5.93 -24.25
C VAL A 28 -2.97 -6.49 -24.90
N VAL A 29 -1.80 -5.94 -24.58
CA VAL A 29 -0.52 -6.38 -25.14
C VAL A 29 -0.18 -7.79 -24.68
N THR A 30 -0.31 -8.08 -23.38
CA THR A 30 -0.05 -9.41 -22.81
C THR A 30 -1.01 -10.45 -23.38
N TRP A 31 -2.30 -10.12 -23.52
CA TRP A 31 -3.30 -10.99 -24.14
C TRP A 31 -2.97 -11.30 -25.61
N ARG A 32 -2.59 -10.28 -26.39
CA ARG A 32 -2.29 -10.45 -27.83
C ARG A 32 -0.99 -11.19 -28.09
N ARG A 33 0.07 -10.87 -27.35
CA ARG A 33 1.40 -11.44 -27.59
C ARG A 33 1.62 -12.78 -26.88
N ARG A 34 0.77 -13.15 -25.91
CA ARG A 34 0.97 -14.28 -24.97
C ARG A 34 2.33 -14.24 -24.23
N GLU A 35 3.02 -13.10 -24.29
CA GLU A 35 4.35 -12.87 -23.75
C GLU A 35 4.38 -11.53 -23.04
N ALA A 36 5.23 -11.43 -22.01
CA ALA A 36 5.43 -10.20 -21.27
C ALA A 36 6.26 -9.21 -22.11
N SER A 37 5.62 -8.15 -22.61
CA SER A 37 6.32 -7.06 -23.29
C SER A 37 7.02 -6.16 -22.27
N THR A 38 8.34 -6.01 -22.38
CA THR A 38 9.14 -5.13 -21.52
C THR A 38 8.68 -3.68 -21.63
N ALA A 39 8.29 -3.24 -22.82
CA ALA A 39 7.80 -1.89 -23.07
C ALA A 39 6.48 -1.60 -22.35
N SER A 40 5.55 -2.56 -22.31
CA SER A 40 4.27 -2.36 -21.61
C SER A 40 4.43 -2.40 -20.10
N TRP A 41 5.37 -3.19 -19.57
CA TRP A 41 5.78 -3.15 -18.16
C TRP A 41 6.42 -1.82 -17.78
N ALA A 42 7.32 -1.31 -18.63
CA ALA A 42 7.98 -0.02 -18.39
C ALA A 42 6.96 1.13 -18.36
N LEU A 43 5.97 1.11 -19.25
CA LEU A 43 4.91 2.12 -19.30
C LEU A 43 4.03 2.11 -18.04
N THR A 44 3.59 0.93 -17.58
CA THR A 44 2.78 0.83 -16.35
C THR A 44 3.57 1.24 -15.12
N LEU A 45 4.85 0.87 -15.05
CA LEU A 45 5.74 1.31 -13.97
C LEU A 45 5.93 2.83 -13.98
N ALA A 46 6.22 3.42 -15.14
CA ALA A 46 6.39 4.86 -15.28
C ALA A 46 5.11 5.63 -14.88
N ALA A 47 3.93 5.18 -15.33
CA ALA A 47 2.66 5.79 -14.95
C ALA A 47 2.39 5.67 -13.44
N SER A 48 2.74 4.53 -12.83
CA SER A 48 2.61 4.32 -11.38
C SER A 48 3.53 5.24 -10.58
N VAL A 49 4.79 5.39 -11.01
CA VAL A 49 5.77 6.30 -10.40
C VAL A 49 5.33 7.75 -10.54
N LEU A 50 4.83 8.15 -11.71
CA LEU A 50 4.32 9.51 -11.94
C LEU A 50 3.10 9.82 -11.07
N LEU A 51 2.15 8.89 -10.95
CA LEU A 51 0.99 9.07 -10.07
C LEU A 51 1.43 9.20 -8.61
N LEU A 52 2.35 8.35 -8.17
CA LEU A 52 2.87 8.39 -6.81
C LEU A 52 3.61 9.71 -6.53
N ALA A 53 4.45 10.16 -7.47
CA ALA A 53 5.10 11.46 -7.40
C ALA A 53 4.06 12.60 -7.29
N GLY A 54 3.00 12.56 -8.10
CA GLY A 54 1.89 13.50 -8.03
C GLY A 54 1.20 13.53 -6.66
N ILE A 55 0.91 12.36 -6.08
CA ILE A 55 0.32 12.24 -4.73
C ILE A 55 1.27 12.85 -3.69
N THR A 56 2.55 12.51 -3.72
CA THR A 56 3.53 13.05 -2.77
C THR A 56 3.71 14.56 -2.90
N ALA A 57 3.68 15.09 -4.13
CA ALA A 57 3.74 16.53 -4.39
C ALA A 57 2.48 17.27 -3.93
N ALA A 58 1.31 16.63 -4.00
CA ALA A 58 0.04 17.18 -3.50
C ALA A 58 0.04 17.27 -1.97
N LEU A 59 0.56 16.24 -1.30
CA LEU A 59 0.64 16.14 0.16
C LEU A 59 1.87 16.80 0.78
N TRP A 60 2.85 17.20 -0.03
CA TRP A 60 4.09 17.81 0.43
C TRP A 60 3.91 18.96 1.43
N PRO A 61 3.02 19.94 1.20
CA PRO A 61 2.90 21.09 2.10
C PRO A 61 2.20 20.75 3.42
N LEU A 62 1.60 19.55 3.52
CA LEU A 62 0.94 19.06 4.74
C LEU A 62 1.94 18.77 5.87
N ALA A 63 3.21 18.54 5.52
CA ALA A 63 4.22 18.11 6.48
C ALA A 63 4.92 19.25 7.24
N GLY A 64 4.83 20.50 6.75
CA GLY A 64 5.45 21.67 7.40
C GLY A 64 6.98 21.76 7.34
N SER A 65 7.66 20.62 7.28
CA SER A 65 9.11 20.49 7.22
C SER A 65 9.56 19.61 6.04
N PRO A 66 10.76 19.83 5.48
CA PRO A 66 11.28 18.99 4.39
C PRO A 66 11.48 17.53 4.82
N LEU A 67 11.88 17.29 6.08
CA LEU A 67 12.02 15.95 6.64
C LEU A 67 10.66 15.25 6.77
N GLY A 68 9.64 15.97 7.26
CA GLY A 68 8.28 15.47 7.30
C GLY A 68 7.74 15.14 5.90
N ALA A 69 8.06 15.94 4.89
CA ALA A 69 7.61 15.71 3.53
C ALA A 69 8.23 14.45 2.90
N ILE A 70 9.51 14.19 3.17
CA ILE A 70 10.17 12.92 2.82
C ILE A 70 9.49 11.76 3.54
N ALA A 71 9.15 11.94 4.82
CA ALA A 71 8.48 10.91 5.61
C ALA A 71 7.08 10.59 5.05
N VAL A 72 6.29 11.62 4.68
CA VAL A 72 5.00 11.47 4.01
C VAL A 72 5.16 10.72 2.68
N ALA A 73 6.16 11.08 1.88
CA ALA A 73 6.44 10.38 0.62
C ALA A 73 6.76 8.89 0.84
N LEU A 74 7.57 8.58 1.85
CA LEU A 74 7.91 7.22 2.22
C LEU A 74 6.68 6.42 2.67
N VAL A 75 5.78 7.03 3.45
CA VAL A 75 4.52 6.40 3.85
C VAL A 75 3.62 6.13 2.65
N MET A 76 3.51 7.05 1.68
CA MET A 76 2.71 6.82 0.47
C MET A 76 3.26 5.66 -0.37
N ILE A 77 4.60 5.59 -0.53
CA ILE A 77 5.27 4.48 -1.21
C ILE A 77 4.97 3.16 -0.48
N LEU A 78 5.01 3.19 0.85
CA LEU A 78 4.82 2.01 1.67
C LEU A 78 3.37 1.51 1.69
N SER A 79 2.39 2.42 1.74
CA SER A 79 0.98 2.10 1.58
C SER A 79 0.71 1.45 0.22
N ALA A 80 1.31 1.97 -0.85
CA ALA A 80 1.23 1.37 -2.18
C ALA A 80 1.88 -0.04 -2.22
N ALA A 81 3.03 -0.21 -1.57
CA ALA A 81 3.72 -1.50 -1.48
C ALA A 81 2.92 -2.53 -0.67
N VAL A 82 2.34 -2.16 0.48
CA VAL A 82 1.51 -3.04 1.32
C VAL A 82 0.27 -3.50 0.55
N LEU A 83 -0.45 -2.57 -0.08
CA LEU A 83 -1.66 -2.90 -0.83
C LEU A 83 -1.31 -3.74 -2.07
N GLY A 84 -0.29 -3.36 -2.83
CA GLY A 84 0.18 -4.10 -4.00
C GLY A 84 0.68 -5.51 -3.66
N ALA A 85 1.43 -5.68 -2.58
CA ALA A 85 1.92 -6.98 -2.12
C ALA A 85 0.77 -7.88 -1.65
N ALA A 86 -0.22 -7.33 -0.93
CA ALA A 86 -1.40 -8.07 -0.50
C ALA A 86 -2.24 -8.55 -1.68
N THR A 87 -2.54 -7.65 -2.63
CA THR A 87 -3.29 -8.01 -3.85
C THR A 87 -2.54 -9.03 -4.69
N THR A 88 -1.22 -8.84 -4.88
CA THR A 88 -0.39 -9.78 -5.66
C THR A 88 -0.33 -11.15 -4.98
N GLY A 89 -0.10 -11.19 -3.67
CA GLY A 89 -0.07 -12.43 -2.90
C GLY A 89 -1.40 -13.18 -2.95
N MET A 90 -2.52 -12.45 -2.83
CA MET A 90 -3.87 -13.03 -2.92
C MET A 90 -4.15 -13.60 -4.32
N LEU A 91 -3.91 -12.83 -5.39
CA LEU A 91 -4.11 -13.27 -6.76
C LEU A 91 -3.24 -14.48 -7.09
N LEU A 92 -1.97 -14.43 -6.71
CA LEU A 92 -1.05 -15.55 -6.89
C LEU A 92 -1.55 -16.77 -6.12
N GLY A 93 -1.95 -16.60 -4.86
CA GLY A 93 -2.55 -17.67 -4.07
C GLY A 93 -3.70 -18.38 -4.79
N HIS A 94 -4.63 -17.63 -5.37
CA HIS A 94 -5.76 -18.21 -6.10
C HIS A 94 -5.32 -19.07 -7.30
N TRP A 95 -4.30 -18.62 -8.04
CA TRP A 95 -3.70 -19.42 -9.12
C TRP A 95 -3.12 -20.75 -8.64
N TYR A 96 -2.57 -20.82 -7.42
CA TYR A 96 -2.06 -22.09 -6.85
C TYR A 96 -3.17 -23.08 -6.49
N LEU A 97 -4.41 -22.62 -6.26
CA LEU A 97 -5.54 -23.52 -6.02
C LEU A 97 -5.97 -24.23 -7.31
N VAL A 98 -5.88 -23.54 -8.45
CA VAL A 98 -6.29 -24.07 -9.75
C VAL A 98 -5.15 -24.82 -10.45
N THR A 99 -3.90 -24.48 -10.15
CA THR A 99 -2.70 -25.10 -10.75
C THR A 99 -1.65 -25.47 -9.69
N PRO A 100 -1.81 -26.61 -8.99
CA PRO A 100 -0.99 -26.96 -7.82
C PRO A 100 0.48 -27.34 -8.11
N ALA A 101 0.86 -27.49 -9.39
CA ALA A 101 2.17 -27.98 -9.80
C ALA A 101 3.30 -26.92 -9.74
N LEU A 102 3.02 -25.73 -9.21
CA LEU A 102 3.97 -24.61 -9.18
C LEU A 102 4.88 -24.65 -7.95
N THR A 103 6.12 -24.18 -8.10
CA THR A 103 7.07 -24.03 -7.00
C THR A 103 6.54 -23.03 -5.96
N ASN A 104 6.76 -23.21 -4.66
CA ASN A 104 6.23 -22.27 -3.63
C ASN A 104 7.01 -20.95 -3.54
N ALA A 105 8.14 -20.82 -4.25
CA ALA A 105 9.06 -19.70 -4.14
C ALA A 105 8.43 -18.32 -4.39
N PRO A 106 7.67 -18.06 -5.48
CA PRO A 106 7.12 -16.73 -5.72
C PRO A 106 6.03 -16.35 -4.71
N LEU A 107 5.25 -17.32 -4.21
CA LEU A 107 4.25 -17.06 -3.16
C LEU A 107 4.92 -16.71 -1.83
N LEU A 108 5.99 -17.42 -1.46
CA LEU A 108 6.79 -17.08 -0.28
C LEU A 108 7.44 -15.70 -0.39
N ARG A 109 7.92 -15.32 -1.58
CA ARG A 109 8.46 -13.96 -1.83
C ARG A 109 7.38 -12.90 -1.65
N ALA A 110 6.17 -13.11 -2.20
CA ALA A 110 5.06 -12.17 -2.05
C ALA A 110 4.66 -11.99 -0.57
N ILE A 111 4.56 -13.09 0.19
CA ILE A 111 4.28 -13.05 1.63
C ILE A 111 5.42 -12.32 2.38
N GLY A 112 6.68 -12.58 2.04
CA GLY A 112 7.83 -11.91 2.63
C GLY A 112 7.83 -10.40 2.39
N VAL A 113 7.55 -9.97 1.15
CA VAL A 113 7.42 -8.55 0.80
C VAL A 113 6.26 -7.91 1.57
N LEU A 114 5.12 -8.59 1.67
CA LEU A 114 3.98 -8.10 2.45
C LEU A 114 4.36 -7.93 3.93
N LEU A 115 5.00 -8.92 4.55
CA LEU A 115 5.42 -8.85 5.96
C LEU A 115 6.41 -7.71 6.21
N ILE A 116 7.45 -7.58 5.37
CA ILE A 116 8.44 -6.50 5.50
C ILE A 116 7.73 -5.14 5.38
N SER A 117 6.83 -5.01 4.39
CA SER A 117 6.11 -3.76 4.17
C SER A 117 5.18 -3.42 5.34
N LEU A 118 4.48 -4.41 5.91
CA LEU A 118 3.62 -4.22 7.09
C LEU A 118 4.42 -3.81 8.34
N VAL A 119 5.58 -4.43 8.59
CA VAL A 119 6.45 -4.05 9.71
C VAL A 119 6.99 -2.64 9.54
N LEU A 120 7.47 -2.30 8.35
CA LEU A 120 7.91 -0.94 8.05
C LEU A 120 6.75 0.05 8.23
N GLN A 121 5.52 -0.31 7.83
CA GLN A 121 4.36 0.57 7.94
C GLN A 121 3.98 0.80 9.40
N ALA A 122 4.02 -0.25 10.22
CA ALA A 122 3.74 -0.18 11.64
C ALA A 122 4.68 0.80 12.37
N LEU A 123 5.92 0.95 11.90
CA LEU A 123 6.91 1.85 12.48
C LEU A 123 6.84 3.26 11.88
N LEU A 124 6.82 3.36 10.55
CA LEU A 124 6.97 4.62 9.85
C LEU A 124 5.71 5.48 9.95
N VAL A 125 4.51 4.90 9.85
CA VAL A 125 3.27 5.71 9.88
C VAL A 125 3.13 6.48 11.21
N PRO A 126 3.23 5.86 12.40
CA PRO A 126 3.15 6.60 13.66
C PRO A 126 4.28 7.64 13.81
N LEU A 127 5.49 7.31 13.34
CA LEU A 127 6.62 8.24 13.38
C LEU A 127 6.37 9.47 12.51
N THR A 128 5.80 9.28 11.31
CA THR A 128 5.44 10.39 10.44
C THR A 128 4.35 11.27 11.05
N LEU A 129 3.31 10.66 11.62
CA LEU A 129 2.22 11.38 12.30
C LEU A 129 2.73 12.22 13.48
N GLY A 130 3.70 11.71 14.23
CA GLY A 130 4.32 12.44 15.34
C GLY A 130 5.27 13.57 14.94
N GLY A 131 5.65 13.67 13.66
CA GLY A 131 6.53 14.71 13.13
C GLY A 131 5.83 15.75 12.23
N LEU A 132 4.51 15.69 12.11
CA LEU A 132 3.70 16.70 11.41
C LEU A 132 3.51 17.94 12.30
N ASP A 133 3.38 19.12 11.72
CA ASP A 133 3.25 20.40 12.45
C ASP A 133 2.14 20.40 13.53
N GLY A 134 1.04 19.69 13.29
CA GLY A 134 -0.09 19.57 14.22
C GLY A 134 0.13 18.64 15.42
N SER A 135 1.27 17.94 15.49
CA SER A 135 1.59 17.03 16.60
C SER A 135 3.07 17.07 17.00
N ARG A 136 3.33 17.28 18.28
CA ARG A 136 4.70 17.29 18.84
C ARG A 136 5.22 15.90 19.24
N SER A 137 4.36 14.89 19.23
CA SER A 137 4.68 13.52 19.67
C SER A 137 3.79 12.49 18.98
N ILE A 138 4.28 11.25 18.84
CA ILE A 138 3.49 10.11 18.35
C ILE A 138 2.23 9.92 19.21
N GLY A 139 2.37 10.07 20.53
CA GLY A 139 1.27 9.91 21.48
C GLY A 139 0.20 10.98 21.34
N SER A 140 0.57 12.24 21.06
CA SER A 140 -0.43 13.30 20.82
C SER A 140 -1.17 13.06 19.50
N ALA A 141 -0.45 12.68 18.43
CA ALA A 141 -1.05 12.44 17.12
C ALA A 141 -2.11 11.34 17.16
N LEU A 142 -1.80 10.22 17.80
CA LEU A 142 -2.72 9.08 17.90
C LEU A 142 -3.92 9.36 18.81
N ASN A 143 -3.74 10.22 19.82
CA ASN A 143 -4.81 10.63 20.74
C ASN A 143 -5.73 11.72 20.20
N LEU A 144 -5.38 12.39 19.09
CA LEU A 144 -6.30 13.35 18.43
C LEU A 144 -7.57 12.65 17.93
N SER A 145 -7.45 11.41 17.47
CA SER A 145 -8.60 10.58 17.07
C SER A 145 -8.39 9.11 17.49
N PRO A 146 -8.61 8.78 18.78
CA PRO A 146 -8.27 7.47 19.32
C PRO A 146 -8.98 6.32 18.59
N VAL A 147 -10.25 6.52 18.24
CA VAL A 147 -11.05 5.54 17.48
C VAL A 147 -10.41 5.27 16.11
N LEU A 148 -10.02 6.32 15.40
CA LEU A 148 -9.46 6.21 14.06
C LEU A 148 -8.07 5.55 14.11
N SER A 149 -7.24 5.90 15.09
CA SER A 149 -5.95 5.28 15.37
C SER A 149 -6.08 3.78 15.67
N VAL A 150 -7.06 3.38 16.47
CA VAL A 150 -7.32 1.97 16.79
C VAL A 150 -7.81 1.21 15.56
N LEU A 151 -8.74 1.76 14.79
CA LEU A 151 -9.24 1.12 13.57
C LEU A 151 -8.16 0.98 12.50
N TRP A 152 -7.29 2.00 12.35
CA TRP A 152 -6.11 1.91 11.50
C TRP A 152 -5.15 0.82 11.98
N ALA A 153 -4.81 0.81 13.28
CA ALA A 153 -3.90 -0.18 13.83
C ALA A 153 -4.44 -1.60 13.64
N LEU A 154 -5.74 -1.80 13.86
CA LEU A 154 -6.37 -3.11 13.69
C LEU A 154 -6.42 -3.54 12.22
N GLY A 155 -6.92 -2.67 11.33
CA GLY A 155 -7.16 -3.00 9.92
C GLY A 155 -5.92 -2.96 9.04
N ALA A 156 -5.03 -1.99 9.24
CA ALA A 156 -3.86 -1.78 8.39
C ALA A 156 -2.60 -2.52 8.89
N VAL A 157 -2.55 -2.89 10.17
CA VAL A 157 -1.32 -3.43 10.80
C VAL A 157 -1.56 -4.78 11.48
N ILE A 158 -2.33 -4.83 12.58
CA ILE A 158 -2.42 -6.01 13.46
C ILE A 158 -3.02 -7.20 12.72
N LEU A 159 -4.23 -7.04 12.16
CA LEU A 159 -4.93 -8.14 11.51
C LEU A 159 -4.19 -8.65 10.26
N PRO A 160 -3.68 -7.78 9.36
CA PRO A 160 -2.87 -8.22 8.23
C PRO A 160 -1.53 -8.85 8.63
N LEU A 161 -0.87 -8.37 9.68
CA LEU A 161 0.41 -8.91 10.13
C LEU A 161 0.24 -10.32 10.71
N ILE A 162 -0.82 -10.54 11.50
CA ILE A 162 -1.19 -11.88 11.98
C ILE A 162 -1.51 -12.78 10.80
N ALA A 163 -2.38 -12.34 9.88
CA ALA A 163 -2.80 -13.13 8.74
C ALA A 163 -1.63 -13.49 7.81
N ALA A 164 -0.78 -12.52 7.44
CA ALA A 164 0.41 -12.74 6.63
C ALA A 164 1.47 -13.58 7.37
N GLY A 165 1.60 -13.39 8.69
CA GLY A 165 2.50 -14.16 9.54
C GLY A 165 2.13 -15.64 9.60
N LEU A 166 0.83 -15.93 9.66
CA LEU A 166 0.29 -17.30 9.57
C LEU A 166 0.29 -17.85 8.13
N ALA A 167 0.22 -16.97 7.12
CA ALA A 167 0.31 -17.35 5.71
C ALA A 167 1.70 -17.92 5.37
N LEU A 168 2.76 -17.43 6.02
CA LEU A 168 4.13 -17.87 5.77
C LEU A 168 4.36 -19.38 6.09
N PRO A 169 4.09 -19.89 7.30
CA PRO A 169 4.25 -21.32 7.61
C PRO A 169 3.26 -22.19 6.83
N THR A 170 2.01 -21.75 6.65
CA THR A 170 1.01 -22.51 5.87
C THR A 170 1.43 -22.68 4.41
N CYS A 171 2.06 -21.66 3.83
CA CYS A 171 2.65 -21.72 2.49
C CYS A 171 3.83 -22.71 2.42
N ARG A 172 4.69 -22.75 3.46
CA ARG A 172 5.80 -23.72 3.55
C ARG A 172 5.31 -25.16 3.65
N LEU A 173 4.20 -25.38 4.35
CA LEU A 173 3.52 -26.67 4.48
C LEU A 173 2.71 -27.08 3.24
N ARG A 174 2.75 -26.28 2.15
CA ARG A 174 1.96 -26.50 0.92
C ARG A 174 0.43 -26.55 1.15
N SER A 175 -0.05 -25.97 2.26
CA SER A 175 -1.48 -25.81 2.51
C SER A 175 -2.00 -24.55 1.81
N PHE A 176 -2.12 -24.63 0.47
CA PHE A 176 -2.47 -23.47 -0.34
C PHE A 176 -3.86 -22.94 -0.03
N MET A 177 -4.85 -23.80 0.21
CA MET A 177 -6.23 -23.38 0.54
C MET A 177 -6.29 -22.49 1.79
N SER A 178 -5.51 -22.83 2.81
CA SER A 178 -5.41 -22.01 4.03
C SER A 178 -4.60 -20.74 3.79
N THR A 179 -3.47 -20.86 3.10
CA THR A 179 -2.60 -19.72 2.75
C THR A 179 -3.37 -18.65 2.00
N THR A 180 -4.18 -19.04 1.01
CA THR A 180 -5.00 -18.12 0.23
C THR A 180 -6.06 -17.42 1.08
N GLY A 181 -6.72 -18.15 1.98
CA GLY A 181 -7.73 -17.57 2.87
C GLY A 181 -7.15 -16.50 3.79
N LEU A 182 -5.95 -16.73 4.32
CA LEU A 182 -5.22 -15.77 5.15
C LEU A 182 -4.81 -14.53 4.35
N LEU A 183 -4.33 -14.68 3.12
CA LEU A 183 -4.00 -13.55 2.25
C LEU A 183 -5.23 -12.74 1.84
N TYR A 184 -6.38 -13.40 1.67
CA TYR A 184 -7.67 -12.74 1.43
C TYR A 184 -8.08 -11.88 2.63
N LEU A 185 -7.97 -12.43 3.84
CA LEU A 185 -8.26 -11.71 5.08
C LEU A 185 -7.35 -10.50 5.24
N ALA A 186 -6.04 -10.67 4.98
CA ALA A 186 -5.09 -9.57 5.00
C ALA A 186 -5.46 -8.47 4.01
N MET A 187 -5.78 -8.82 2.75
CA MET A 187 -6.14 -7.85 1.71
C MET A 187 -7.41 -7.06 2.06
N ILE A 188 -8.47 -7.75 2.49
CA ILE A 188 -9.75 -7.12 2.86
C ILE A 188 -9.58 -6.20 4.08
N ALA A 189 -8.70 -6.54 5.03
CA ALA A 189 -8.42 -5.69 6.18
C ALA A 189 -7.58 -4.45 5.80
N ILE A 190 -6.57 -4.64 4.95
CA ILE A 190 -5.66 -3.57 4.51
C ILE A 190 -6.43 -2.48 3.77
N LEU A 191 -7.39 -2.81 2.90
CA LEU A 191 -8.13 -1.82 2.10
C LEU A 191 -8.74 -0.67 2.93
N PRO A 192 -9.67 -0.92 3.88
CA PRO A 192 -10.19 0.13 4.74
C PRO A 192 -9.10 0.67 5.67
N GLY A 193 -8.17 -0.17 6.14
CA GLY A 193 -7.06 0.26 6.99
C GLY A 193 -6.21 1.38 6.36
N GLN A 194 -5.86 1.27 5.08
CA GLN A 194 -5.08 2.30 4.38
C GLN A 194 -5.86 3.61 4.24
N LEU A 195 -7.16 3.54 3.95
CA LEU A 195 -8.02 4.72 3.87
C LEU A 195 -8.09 5.45 5.22
N LEU A 196 -8.22 4.71 6.32
CA LEU A 196 -8.20 5.29 7.67
C LEU A 196 -6.84 5.90 8.00
N GLY A 197 -5.73 5.31 7.54
CA GLY A 197 -4.38 5.85 7.69
C GLY A 197 -4.19 7.18 6.95
N GLN A 198 -4.73 7.27 5.74
CA GLN A 198 -4.74 8.52 4.97
C GLN A 198 -5.61 9.58 5.66
N LEU A 199 -6.77 9.19 6.19
CA LEU A 199 -7.62 10.09 6.96
C LEU A 199 -6.92 10.60 8.23
N LEU A 200 -6.19 9.74 8.95
CA LEU A 200 -5.38 10.13 10.11
C LEU A 200 -4.35 11.19 9.76
N LEU A 201 -3.64 11.03 8.65
CA LEU A 201 -2.67 12.03 8.18
C LEU A 201 -3.32 13.41 8.01
N PHE A 202 -4.52 13.47 7.41
CA PHE A 202 -5.24 14.73 7.25
C PHE A 202 -5.75 15.31 8.57
N VAL A 203 -6.28 14.46 9.46
CA VAL A 203 -6.77 14.90 10.77
C VAL A 203 -5.64 15.50 11.58
N VAL A 204 -4.50 14.79 11.69
CA VAL A 204 -3.34 15.23 12.46
C VAL A 204 -2.73 16.51 11.89
N ALA A 205 -2.67 16.65 10.57
CA ALA A 205 -2.12 17.84 9.94
C ALA A 205 -3.05 19.06 9.95
N SER A 206 -4.34 18.86 10.27
CA SER A 206 -5.32 19.95 10.38
C SER A 206 -5.48 20.50 11.80
N ALA A 207 -4.93 19.79 12.79
CA ALA A 207 -4.91 20.17 14.20
C ALA A 207 -3.85 21.24 14.48
#